data_AF-A0A7C3BYB2-F1
#
_entry.id   AF-A0A7C3BYB2-F1
#
_cell.length_a   1.000
_cell.length_b   1.000
_cell.length_c   1.000
_cell.angle_alpha   90.00
_cell.angle_beta   90.00
_cell.angle_gamma   90.00
#
_symmetry.space_group_name_H-M   'P 1'
#
loop_
_entity.id
_entity.type
_entity.pdbx_description
1 polymer ?
#
loop_
_entity_poly.entity_id
_entity_poly.type
_entity_poly.pdbx_seq_one_letter_code
_entity_poly.pdbx_strand_id
1 'polypeptide(L)'
;MMVTEKKERYIDVKLNELRPADILLVHTHRSLWGWLIRYGTHCYWNHALMVYSTGEEGQDHHDILVIDAKTDGSVVLRKLSYYLSRPDKYDVAVKRLNDELLNDHGLTELLNNICKTAVNEVQPELAVRLIRAKNQIFRQCMVIWRFLRKKLRKACKQPNLPWNVRPFQVKAFTCGGFVQWCYYMGVSGFNEKNQDYLRHEEDVIFNSRITNNPTPFELLTTTPADLANCDKLSWVYIVKHGIKSNSSRN
;
A
#
# COMPACT_ATOMS: atom_id res chain seq x y z
N MET A 1 -42.48 -14.39 -7.11
CA MET A 1 -41.13 -14.43 -6.52
C MET A 1 -40.19 -13.76 -7.52
N MET A 2 -40.03 -12.44 -7.43
CA MET A 2 -39.25 -11.67 -8.41
C MET A 2 -37.76 -11.79 -8.08
N VAL A 3 -37.05 -12.66 -8.79
CA VAL A 3 -35.59 -12.59 -8.90
C VAL A 3 -35.30 -11.38 -9.77
N THR A 4 -35.14 -10.22 -9.15
CA THR A 4 -34.73 -9.01 -9.86
C THR A 4 -33.39 -9.28 -10.52
N GLU A 5 -33.38 -9.31 -11.85
CA GLU A 5 -32.20 -9.08 -12.68
C GLU A 5 -31.61 -7.72 -12.28
N LYS A 6 -30.79 -7.69 -11.22
CA LYS A 6 -29.81 -6.63 -11.01
C LYS A 6 -28.72 -6.86 -12.05
N LYS A 7 -29.08 -6.56 -13.29
CA LYS A 7 -28.22 -6.54 -14.46
C LYS A 7 -26.98 -5.76 -14.08
N GLU A 8 -25.86 -6.43 -14.26
CA GLU A 8 -24.50 -6.04 -13.93
C GLU A 8 -24.19 -4.64 -14.48
N ARG A 9 -24.56 -3.59 -13.73
CA ARG A 9 -23.84 -2.31 -13.75
C ARG A 9 -22.55 -2.48 -12.95
N TYR A 10 -21.83 -3.55 -13.24
CA TYR A 10 -20.44 -3.63 -12.90
C TYR A 10 -19.75 -2.62 -13.77
N ILE A 11 -19.18 -1.60 -13.13
CA ILE A 11 -18.41 -0.61 -13.85
C ILE A 11 -17.31 -1.37 -14.57
N ASP A 12 -17.33 -1.31 -15.90
CA ASP A 12 -16.14 -1.49 -16.69
C ASP A 12 -15.25 -0.27 -16.41
N VAL A 13 -14.69 -0.23 -15.19
CA VAL A 13 -13.59 0.67 -14.88
C VAL A 13 -12.57 0.24 -15.89
N LYS A 14 -12.25 1.09 -16.87
CA LYS A 14 -11.14 0.83 -17.79
C LYS A 14 -9.88 0.65 -16.94
N LEU A 15 -9.63 -0.59 -16.57
CA LEU A 15 -8.52 -1.05 -15.75
C LEU A 15 -7.19 -0.75 -16.45
N ASN A 16 -7.27 -0.51 -17.76
CA ASN A 16 -6.22 -0.10 -18.68
C ASN A 16 -5.49 1.19 -18.25
N GLU A 17 -6.05 1.99 -17.33
CA GLU A 17 -5.40 3.19 -16.81
C GLU A 17 -4.41 2.91 -15.66
N LEU A 18 -4.40 1.71 -15.08
CA LEU A 18 -3.53 1.35 -13.96
C LEU A 18 -2.11 1.03 -14.43
N ARG A 19 -1.12 1.51 -13.68
CA ARG A 19 0.30 1.24 -13.90
C ARG A 19 0.86 0.34 -12.78
N PRO A 20 1.93 -0.42 -13.05
CA PRO A 20 2.67 -1.12 -12.00
C PRO A 20 3.07 -0.15 -10.88
N ALA A 21 3.03 -0.62 -9.64
CA ALA A 21 3.29 0.13 -8.42
C ALA A 21 2.28 1.23 -8.06
N ASP A 22 1.22 1.48 -8.84
CA ASP A 22 0.13 2.37 -8.38
C ASP A 22 -0.36 1.97 -6.99
N ILE A 23 -0.65 2.96 -6.14
CA ILE A 23 -1.08 2.75 -4.76
C ILE A 23 -2.59 2.74 -4.70
N LEU A 24 -3.15 1.64 -4.21
CA LEU A 24 -4.59 1.53 -3.95
C LEU A 24 -4.89 1.80 -2.50
N LEU A 25 -5.72 2.80 -2.26
CA LEU A 25 -6.28 3.10 -0.95
C LEU A 25 -7.68 2.49 -0.88
N VAL A 26 -7.92 1.69 0.16
CA VAL A 26 -9.18 0.98 0.33
C VAL A 26 -9.86 1.45 1.61
N HIS A 27 -11.16 1.71 1.50
CA HIS A 27 -12.03 1.91 2.64
C HIS A 27 -12.91 0.66 2.80
N THR A 28 -12.67 -0.10 3.87
CA THR A 28 -13.56 -1.23 4.21
C THR A 28 -14.74 -0.77 5.06
N HIS A 29 -15.95 -0.94 4.53
CA HIS A 29 -17.22 -0.62 5.18
C HIS A 29 -17.47 -1.56 6.35
N ARG A 30 -18.10 -1.05 7.42
CA ARG A 30 -18.53 -1.81 8.61
C ARG A 30 -17.43 -2.61 9.33
N SER A 31 -16.15 -2.38 9.01
CA SER A 31 -15.03 -2.98 9.74
C SER A 31 -14.76 -2.19 11.02
N LEU A 32 -14.86 -2.84 12.18
CA LEU A 32 -14.53 -2.24 13.49
C LEU A 32 -13.06 -1.79 13.54
N TRP A 33 -12.16 -2.63 13.03
CA TRP A 33 -10.74 -2.27 12.87
C TRP A 33 -10.56 -1.10 11.93
N GLY A 34 -11.29 -1.10 10.82
CA GLY A 34 -11.31 0.01 9.89
C GLY A 34 -11.77 1.31 10.54
N TRP A 35 -12.81 1.25 11.39
CA TRP A 35 -13.30 2.40 12.15
C TRP A 35 -12.23 2.94 13.12
N LEU A 36 -11.55 2.06 13.86
CA LEU A 36 -10.50 2.47 14.80
C LEU A 36 -9.33 3.16 14.09
N ILE A 37 -8.89 2.63 12.95
CA ILE A 37 -7.81 3.23 12.14
C ILE A 37 -8.22 4.63 11.70
N ARG A 38 -9.41 4.79 11.10
CA ARG A 38 -9.91 6.09 10.65
C ARG A 38 -10.04 7.10 11.78
N TYR A 39 -10.50 6.64 12.95
CA TYR A 39 -10.58 7.49 14.14
C TYR A 39 -9.19 7.96 14.59
N GLY A 40 -8.20 7.06 14.60
CA GLY A 40 -6.83 7.39 15.01
C GLY A 40 -6.08 8.29 14.02
N THR A 41 -6.30 8.10 12.72
CA THR A 41 -5.58 8.80 11.65
C THR A 41 -6.34 9.99 11.06
N HIS A 42 -7.61 10.18 11.41
CA HIS A 42 -8.52 11.17 10.82
C HIS A 42 -8.57 11.08 9.28
N CYS A 43 -8.41 9.88 8.72
CA CYS A 43 -8.45 9.64 7.28
C CYS A 43 -9.62 8.73 6.91
N TYR A 44 -10.19 8.92 5.72
CA TYR A 44 -11.24 8.05 5.18
C TYR A 44 -10.71 6.64 4.86
N TRP A 45 -9.48 6.56 4.34
CA TRP A 45 -8.84 5.33 3.90
C TRP A 45 -8.24 4.58 5.08
N ASN A 46 -8.50 3.27 5.16
CA ASN A 46 -8.05 2.44 6.28
C ASN A 46 -7.16 1.28 5.89
N HIS A 47 -6.93 1.09 4.58
CA HIS A 47 -6.05 0.05 4.05
C HIS A 47 -5.33 0.56 2.81
N ALA A 48 -4.15 0.00 2.54
CA ALA A 48 -3.32 0.33 1.38
C ALA A 48 -2.83 -0.95 0.70
N LEU A 49 -2.75 -0.92 -0.62
CA LEU A 49 -2.34 -2.00 -1.49
C LEU A 49 -1.46 -1.44 -2.60
N MET A 50 -0.75 -2.29 -3.30
CA MET A 50 0.06 -1.89 -4.46
C MET A 50 -0.34 -2.67 -5.70
N VAL A 51 -0.51 -2.01 -6.84
CA VAL A 51 -0.78 -2.66 -8.12
C VAL A 51 0.44 -3.45 -8.57
N TYR A 52 0.18 -4.67 -9.00
CA TYR A 52 1.14 -5.53 -9.65
C TYR A 52 0.53 -6.01 -10.98
N SER A 53 1.08 -5.52 -12.09
CA SER A 53 0.68 -6.00 -13.41
C SER A 53 1.73 -6.98 -13.92
N THR A 54 1.29 -8.19 -14.26
CA THR A 54 2.08 -9.16 -15.01
C THR A 54 1.70 -9.01 -16.47
N GLY A 55 2.41 -8.19 -17.23
CA GLY A 55 2.07 -7.97 -18.63
C GLY A 55 3.29 -7.87 -19.52
N GLU A 56 3.53 -8.92 -20.31
CA GLU A 56 4.04 -8.73 -21.68
C GLU A 56 2.88 -8.13 -22.50
N GLU A 57 3.18 -7.09 -23.29
CA GLU A 57 2.22 -6.43 -24.17
C GLU A 57 1.58 -7.46 -25.12
N GLY A 58 0.30 -7.78 -24.92
CA GLY A 58 -0.47 -8.61 -25.86
C GLY A 58 -1.37 -9.68 -25.25
N GLN A 59 -1.28 -9.97 -23.95
CA GLN A 59 -2.27 -10.84 -23.29
C GLN A 59 -3.48 -10.03 -22.81
N ASP A 60 -4.67 -10.57 -23.12
CA ASP A 60 -5.97 -10.01 -22.80
C ASP A 60 -6.04 -9.54 -21.34
N HIS A 61 -6.52 -8.31 -21.14
CA HIS A 61 -6.39 -7.44 -19.96
C HIS A 61 -7.04 -7.92 -18.64
N HIS A 62 -7.21 -9.23 -18.42
CA HIS A 62 -8.25 -9.68 -17.50
C HIS A 62 -7.86 -9.82 -16.02
N ASP A 63 -6.58 -9.83 -15.65
CA ASP A 63 -6.22 -10.06 -14.25
C ASP A 63 -5.13 -9.11 -13.73
N ILE A 64 -5.49 -7.84 -13.50
CA ILE A 64 -4.67 -6.96 -12.66
C ILE A 64 -4.59 -7.54 -11.25
N LEU A 65 -3.37 -7.80 -10.79
CA LEU A 65 -3.10 -8.26 -9.44
C LEU A 65 -2.76 -7.07 -8.54
N VAL A 66 -2.99 -7.26 -7.25
CA VAL A 66 -2.59 -6.33 -6.19
C VAL A 66 -1.87 -7.10 -5.11
N ILE A 67 -0.84 -6.48 -4.56
CA ILE A 67 -0.08 -6.98 -3.42
C ILE A 67 -0.69 -6.37 -2.16
N ASP A 68 -1.08 -7.24 -1.23
CA ASP A 68 -1.88 -6.91 -0.08
C ASP A 68 -1.19 -7.37 1.21
N ALA A 69 -0.62 -6.42 1.93
CA ALA A 69 -0.07 -6.67 3.26
C ALA A 69 -1.20 -6.68 4.29
N LYS A 70 -1.56 -7.87 4.74
CA LYS A 70 -2.59 -8.10 5.75
C LYS A 70 -2.10 -7.72 7.14
N THR A 71 -3.07 -7.46 8.02
CA THR A 71 -2.81 -7.22 9.43
C THR A 71 -2.18 -8.45 10.12
N ASP A 72 -2.42 -9.66 9.64
CA ASP A 72 -1.69 -10.84 10.13
C ASP A 72 -0.23 -10.95 9.61
N GLY A 73 0.32 -9.88 9.04
CA GLY A 73 1.69 -9.83 8.54
C GLY A 73 1.94 -10.77 7.37
N SER A 74 0.90 -11.40 6.81
CA SER A 74 0.98 -12.05 5.51
C SER A 74 0.94 -10.99 4.41
N VAL A 75 1.73 -11.20 3.37
CA VAL A 75 1.65 -10.42 2.14
C VAL A 75 1.11 -11.36 1.09
N VAL A 76 -0.03 -11.02 0.48
CA VAL A 76 -0.74 -11.89 -0.45
C VAL A 76 -0.99 -11.19 -1.78
N LEU A 77 -0.92 -11.94 -2.88
CA LEU A 77 -1.37 -11.49 -4.20
C LEU A 77 -2.86 -11.77 -4.34
N ARG A 78 -3.62 -10.78 -4.82
CA ARG A 78 -5.06 -10.92 -5.09
C ARG A 78 -5.42 -10.25 -6.41
N LYS A 79 -6.49 -10.71 -7.06
CA LYS A 79 -7.08 -10.01 -8.19
C LYS A 79 -7.73 -8.70 -7.72
N LEU A 80 -7.51 -7.60 -8.44
CA LEU A 80 -8.14 -6.32 -8.17
C LEU A 80 -9.67 -6.41 -8.22
N SER A 81 -10.20 -7.26 -9.10
CA SER A 81 -11.64 -7.53 -9.21
C SER A 81 -12.27 -7.99 -7.89
N TYR A 82 -11.51 -8.57 -6.96
CA TYR A 82 -11.98 -8.89 -5.61
C TYR A 82 -12.49 -7.67 -4.83
N TYR A 83 -11.84 -6.52 -5.00
CA TYR A 83 -12.20 -5.27 -4.35
C TYR A 83 -13.33 -4.56 -5.11
N LEU A 84 -13.22 -4.50 -6.43
CA LEU A 84 -14.18 -3.79 -7.28
C LEU A 84 -15.54 -4.50 -7.36
N SER A 85 -15.58 -5.82 -7.17
CA SER A 85 -16.82 -6.61 -7.18
C SER A 85 -17.68 -6.50 -5.93
N ARG A 86 -17.24 -5.77 -4.91
CA ARG A 86 -17.99 -5.63 -3.66
C ARG A 86 -18.11 -4.16 -3.27
N PRO A 87 -18.80 -3.35 -4.08
CA PRO A 87 -18.95 -1.92 -3.82
C PRO A 87 -19.76 -1.60 -2.56
N ASP A 88 -20.51 -2.57 -2.03
CA ASP A 88 -21.18 -2.51 -0.73
C ASP A 88 -20.21 -2.68 0.45
N LYS A 89 -19.02 -3.21 0.19
CA LYS A 89 -17.99 -3.51 1.19
C LYS A 89 -16.76 -2.63 1.07
N TYR A 90 -16.40 -2.22 -0.13
CA TYR A 90 -15.16 -1.51 -0.40
C TYR A 90 -15.41 -0.28 -1.26
N ASP A 91 -14.79 0.84 -0.87
CA ASP A 91 -14.42 1.89 -1.80
C ASP A 91 -12.93 1.79 -2.09
N VAL A 92 -12.53 2.15 -3.30
CA VAL A 92 -11.15 2.08 -3.76
C VAL A 92 -10.77 3.42 -4.36
N ALA A 93 -9.60 3.92 -4.04
CA ALA A 93 -8.99 5.04 -4.74
C ALA A 93 -7.59 4.67 -5.19
N VAL A 94 -7.14 5.32 -6.25
CA VAL A 94 -5.83 5.09 -6.85
C VAL A 94 -5.02 6.37 -6.74
N LYS A 95 -3.82 6.24 -6.18
CA LYS A 95 -2.78 7.27 -6.19
C LYS A 95 -1.57 6.76 -6.97
N ARG A 96 -0.89 7.69 -7.64
CA ARG A 96 0.29 7.43 -8.47
C ARG A 96 1.41 8.37 -8.07
N LEU A 97 2.65 7.89 -8.09
CA LEU A 97 3.83 8.72 -7.92
C LEU A 97 3.88 9.79 -9.03
N ASN A 98 4.06 11.06 -8.67
CA ASN A 98 3.99 12.15 -9.64
C ASN A 98 5.01 11.96 -10.78
N ASP A 99 4.50 11.97 -12.02
CA ASP A 99 5.32 11.82 -13.24
C ASP A 99 6.37 12.94 -13.36
N GLU A 100 6.15 14.13 -12.78
CA GLU A 100 7.15 15.23 -12.75
C GLU A 100 8.42 14.87 -11.97
N LEU A 101 8.30 13.98 -10.97
CA LEU A 101 9.47 13.45 -10.27
C LEU A 101 10.21 12.43 -11.13
N LEU A 102 9.65 12.00 -12.26
CA LEU A 102 10.11 10.88 -13.04
C LEU A 102 10.52 11.29 -14.47
N ASN A 103 11.82 11.29 -14.76
CA ASN A 103 12.27 11.30 -16.16
C ASN A 103 11.70 10.05 -16.87
N ASP A 104 11.15 10.22 -18.08
CA ASP A 104 10.50 9.14 -18.85
C ASP A 104 11.43 7.94 -19.08
N HIS A 105 12.73 8.19 -19.24
CA HIS A 105 13.74 7.15 -19.35
C HIS A 105 13.95 6.46 -17.98
N GLY A 106 13.63 5.16 -17.91
CA GLY A 106 13.84 4.32 -16.73
C GLY A 106 12.66 4.22 -15.76
N LEU A 107 11.56 4.95 -15.99
CA LEU A 107 10.37 4.87 -15.14
C LEU A 107 9.82 3.44 -15.05
N THR A 108 9.61 2.79 -16.19
CA THR A 108 9.08 1.43 -16.24
C THR A 108 9.99 0.45 -15.49
N GLU A 109 11.31 0.58 -15.62
CA GLU A 109 12.27 -0.28 -14.93
C GLU A 109 12.23 -0.06 -13.42
N LEU A 110 12.14 1.20 -12.97
CA LEU A 110 11.98 1.54 -11.56
C LEU A 110 10.69 0.95 -10.97
N LEU A 111 9.55 1.15 -11.64
CA LEU A 111 8.26 0.61 -11.17
C LEU A 111 8.29 -0.93 -11.12
N ASN A 112 8.96 -1.57 -12.09
CA ASN A 112 9.19 -3.01 -12.08
C ASN A 112 10.08 -3.44 -10.92
N ASN A 113 11.11 -2.66 -10.56
CA ASN A 113 11.97 -2.98 -9.41
C ASN A 113 11.25 -2.81 -8.06
N ILE A 114 10.37 -1.81 -7.94
CA ILE A 114 9.48 -1.63 -6.79
C ILE A 114 8.53 -2.83 -6.66
N CYS A 115 7.87 -3.21 -7.77
CA CYS A 115 7.02 -4.39 -7.82
C CYS A 115 7.78 -5.68 -7.45
N LYS A 116 8.99 -5.88 -8.00
CA LYS A 116 9.84 -7.04 -7.70
C LYS A 116 10.17 -7.12 -6.22
N THR A 117 10.49 -5.99 -5.60
CA THR A 117 10.71 -5.90 -4.15
C THR A 117 9.49 -6.37 -3.37
N ALA A 118 8.29 -5.92 -3.75
CA ALA A 118 7.06 -6.33 -3.07
C ALA A 118 6.72 -7.81 -3.28
N VAL A 119 6.94 -8.35 -4.48
CA VAL A 119 6.71 -9.78 -4.78
C VAL A 119 7.67 -10.66 -3.97
N ASN A 120 8.92 -10.24 -3.78
CA ASN A 120 9.89 -10.98 -2.95
C ASN A 120 9.46 -11.09 -1.48
N GLU A 121 8.61 -10.18 -1.00
CA GLU A 121 8.06 -10.21 0.36
C GLU A 121 6.79 -11.10 0.49
N VAL A 122 6.21 -11.54 -0.63
CA VAL A 122 5.08 -12.47 -0.64
C VAL A 122 5.57 -13.82 -0.10
N GLN A 123 5.21 -14.13 1.16
CA GLN A 123 5.57 -15.39 1.79
C GLN A 123 4.81 -16.54 1.08
N PRO A 124 5.49 -17.62 0.65
CA PRO A 124 4.79 -18.82 0.22
C PRO A 124 3.99 -19.35 1.41
N GLU A 125 2.68 -19.50 1.19
CA GLU A 125 1.63 -19.74 2.20
C GLU A 125 1.86 -20.98 3.10
N LEU A 126 2.81 -21.84 2.75
CA LEU A 126 2.99 -23.18 3.31
C LEU A 126 3.67 -23.23 4.70
N ALA A 127 4.46 -22.23 5.11
CA ALA A 127 5.26 -22.34 6.34
C ALA A 127 4.64 -21.68 7.60
N VAL A 128 3.51 -20.98 7.48
CA VAL A 128 3.10 -19.95 8.47
C VAL A 128 1.85 -20.30 9.29
N ARG A 129 1.08 -21.33 8.90
CA ARG A 129 -0.26 -21.59 9.47
C ARG A 129 -0.31 -22.03 10.95
N LEU A 130 0.80 -22.46 11.57
CA LEU A 130 0.73 -23.09 12.90
C LEU A 130 1.12 -22.23 14.12
N ILE A 131 1.79 -21.08 13.97
CA ILE A 131 2.39 -20.39 15.14
C ILE A 131 1.74 -19.01 15.47
N ARG A 132 0.94 -18.42 14.57
CA ARG A 132 0.75 -16.95 14.58
C ARG A 132 -0.55 -16.38 15.20
N ALA A 133 -1.61 -17.17 15.42
CA ALA A 133 -2.94 -16.59 15.69
C ALA A 133 -3.10 -15.80 17.02
N LYS A 134 -2.44 -16.22 18.12
CA LYS A 134 -2.71 -15.65 19.46
C LYS A 134 -1.82 -14.47 19.85
N ASN A 135 -0.55 -14.48 19.45
CA ASN A 135 0.40 -13.41 19.78
C ASN A 135 0.29 -12.17 18.87
N GLN A 136 -0.49 -12.28 17.79
CA GLN A 136 -0.52 -11.30 16.71
C GLN A 136 -1.53 -10.18 16.92
N ILE A 137 -2.74 -10.51 17.37
CA ILE A 137 -3.78 -9.52 17.75
C ILE A 137 -3.25 -8.62 18.88
N PHE A 138 -2.58 -9.21 19.87
CA PHE A 138 -2.03 -8.49 21.02
C PHE A 138 -0.93 -7.49 20.61
N ARG A 139 -0.09 -7.84 19.63
CA ARG A 139 1.00 -6.99 19.14
C ARG A 139 0.50 -5.82 18.30
N GLN A 140 -0.55 -6.02 17.50
CA GLN A 140 -1.14 -4.93 16.70
C GLN A 140 -1.98 -3.97 17.53
N CYS A 141 -2.74 -4.50 18.50
CA CYS A 141 -3.31 -3.70 19.57
C CYS A 141 -2.22 -2.87 20.26
N MET A 142 -1.05 -3.47 20.55
CA MET A 142 0.08 -2.76 21.15
C MET A 142 0.67 -1.67 20.25
N VAL A 143 0.77 -1.85 18.93
CA VAL A 143 1.28 -0.80 18.02
C VAL A 143 0.30 0.36 17.93
N ILE A 144 -1.00 0.10 17.75
CA ILE A 144 -2.04 1.13 17.72
C ILE A 144 -2.15 1.82 19.08
N TRP A 145 -2.14 1.06 20.17
CA TRP A 145 -2.09 1.59 21.55
C TRP A 145 -0.82 2.40 21.79
N ARG A 146 0.34 2.00 21.26
CA ARG A 146 1.59 2.77 21.34
C ARG A 146 1.54 4.03 20.49
N PHE A 147 0.84 4.04 19.37
CA PHE A 147 0.64 5.21 18.54
C PHE A 147 -0.31 6.22 19.22
N LEU A 148 -1.43 5.72 19.78
CA LEU A 148 -2.32 6.47 20.67
C LEU A 148 -1.56 7.01 21.90
N ARG A 149 -0.69 6.18 22.50
CA ARG A 149 0.15 6.54 23.65
C ARG A 149 1.26 7.52 23.28
N LYS A 150 1.83 7.48 22.06
CA LYS A 150 2.77 8.50 21.54
C LYS A 150 2.06 9.84 21.30
N LYS A 151 0.81 9.82 20.83
CA LYS A 151 -0.04 11.02 20.74
C LYS A 151 -0.33 11.60 22.14
N LEU A 152 -0.39 10.75 23.17
CA LEU A 152 -0.55 11.12 24.59
C LEU A 152 0.75 11.41 25.35
N ARG A 153 1.92 10.95 24.88
CA ARG A 153 3.23 11.16 25.48
C ARG A 153 4.20 11.64 24.42
N LYS A 154 4.30 12.97 24.26
CA LYS A 154 5.55 13.62 23.86
C LYS A 154 6.67 13.02 24.74
N ALA A 155 7.78 12.59 24.13
CA ALA A 155 8.97 11.97 24.75
C ALA A 155 8.95 10.43 24.95
N CYS A 156 9.39 9.67 23.93
CA CYS A 156 10.19 8.45 24.13
C CYS A 156 11.17 8.29 22.97
N LYS A 157 12.47 8.23 23.29
CA LYS A 157 13.58 7.93 22.38
C LYS A 157 13.32 6.63 21.63
N GLN A 158 13.59 6.60 20.32
CA GLN A 158 13.44 5.41 19.49
C GLN A 158 14.46 4.33 19.92
N PRO A 159 14.10 3.04 19.90
CA PRO A 159 15.11 1.98 19.97
C PRO A 159 15.91 1.98 18.67
N ASN A 160 17.24 2.16 18.77
CA ASN A 160 18.16 2.01 17.64
C ASN A 160 18.14 0.54 17.18
N LEU A 161 17.32 0.23 16.18
CA LEU A 161 17.34 -1.08 15.51
C LEU A 161 18.38 -1.02 14.40
N PRO A 162 19.38 -1.92 14.38
CA PRO A 162 20.38 -1.95 13.32
C PRO A 162 19.72 -2.32 11.98
N TRP A 163 20.20 -1.73 10.90
CA TRP A 163 19.77 -2.02 9.51
C TRP A 163 19.87 -3.50 9.11
N ASN A 164 20.69 -4.27 9.83
CA ASN A 164 20.87 -5.71 9.63
C ASN A 164 19.68 -6.56 10.11
N VAL A 165 18.67 -5.98 10.78
CA VAL A 165 17.44 -6.71 11.11
C VAL A 165 16.66 -6.92 9.82
N ARG A 166 16.64 -8.16 9.34
CA ARG A 166 15.92 -8.51 8.12
C ARG A 166 14.44 -8.10 8.26
N PRO A 167 13.80 -7.55 7.22
CA PRO A 167 12.41 -7.08 7.26
C PRO A 167 11.44 -8.16 7.76
N PHE A 168 11.71 -9.43 7.42
CA PHE A 168 10.94 -10.57 7.91
C PHE A 168 10.99 -10.76 9.44
N GLN A 169 11.95 -10.19 10.16
CA GLN A 169 12.02 -10.24 11.63
C GLN A 169 11.15 -9.14 12.25
N VAL A 170 10.92 -8.04 11.54
CA VAL A 170 9.94 -6.98 11.87
C VAL A 170 8.59 -7.31 11.22
N LYS A 171 8.10 -8.54 11.48
CA LYS A 171 7.05 -9.26 10.74
C LYS A 171 5.61 -8.74 10.86
N ALA A 172 5.42 -7.46 11.18
CA ALA A 172 4.12 -6.82 11.30
C ALA A 172 4.12 -5.51 10.51
N PHE A 173 4.24 -5.62 9.18
CA PHE A 173 4.01 -4.48 8.31
C PHE A 173 2.59 -3.95 8.55
N THR A 174 2.49 -2.64 8.79
CA THR A 174 1.23 -1.96 8.48
C THR A 174 1.09 -1.92 6.96
N CYS A 175 -0.12 -1.95 6.44
CA CYS A 175 -0.33 -1.94 4.99
C CYS A 175 0.30 -0.71 4.30
N GLY A 176 0.23 0.46 4.94
CA GLY A 176 0.93 1.66 4.46
C GLY A 176 2.45 1.56 4.58
N GLY A 177 2.95 1.00 5.69
CA GLY A 177 4.38 0.78 5.92
C GLY A 177 4.99 -0.21 4.94
N PHE A 178 4.24 -1.23 4.53
CA PHE A 178 4.65 -2.15 3.47
C PHE A 178 4.83 -1.43 2.13
N VAL A 179 3.85 -0.63 1.70
CA VAL A 179 3.94 0.15 0.46
C VAL A 179 5.15 1.09 0.51
N GLN A 180 5.33 1.84 1.61
CA GLN A 180 6.49 2.71 1.82
C GLN A 180 7.82 1.95 1.72
N TRP A 181 7.90 0.78 2.34
CA TRP A 181 9.07 -0.09 2.33
C TRP A 181 9.43 -0.52 0.90
N CYS A 182 8.45 -0.99 0.13
CA CYS A 182 8.66 -1.44 -1.25
C CYS A 182 9.15 -0.32 -2.17
N TYR A 183 8.59 0.89 -2.03
CA TYR A 183 9.03 2.05 -2.77
C TYR A 183 10.47 2.44 -2.42
N TYR A 184 10.78 2.55 -1.14
CA TYR A 184 12.12 2.91 -0.66
C TYR A 184 13.18 1.91 -1.15
N MET A 185 13.00 0.63 -0.85
CA MET A 185 13.94 -0.43 -1.26
C MET A 185 14.01 -0.61 -2.77
N GLY A 186 12.90 -0.39 -3.48
CA GLY A 186 12.85 -0.42 -4.93
C GLY A 186 13.66 0.71 -5.57
N VAL A 187 13.65 1.91 -5.00
CA VAL A 187 14.51 3.02 -5.45
C VAL A 187 15.96 2.76 -5.08
N SER A 188 16.25 2.38 -3.82
CA SER A 188 17.63 2.08 -3.38
C SER A 188 18.31 1.05 -4.28
N GLY A 189 17.65 -0.10 -4.50
CA GLY A 189 18.21 -1.16 -5.33
C GLY A 189 18.24 -0.85 -6.84
N PHE A 190 17.49 0.17 -7.29
CA PHE A 190 17.59 0.67 -8.66
C PHE A 190 18.81 1.60 -8.80
N ASN A 191 18.99 2.53 -7.86
CA ASN A 191 20.11 3.48 -7.83
C ASN A 191 21.46 2.77 -7.71
N GLU A 192 21.54 1.68 -6.93
CA GLU A 192 22.76 0.86 -6.82
C GLU A 192 23.20 0.29 -8.17
N LYS A 193 22.27 0.02 -9.10
CA LYS A 193 22.56 -0.54 -10.42
C LYS A 193 22.75 0.53 -11.49
N ASN A 194 22.10 1.69 -11.32
CA ASN A 194 22.02 2.74 -12.32
C ASN A 194 22.55 4.06 -11.73
N GLN A 195 23.87 4.15 -11.54
CA GLN A 195 24.54 5.28 -10.86
C GLN A 195 24.25 6.65 -11.49
N ASP A 196 23.92 6.70 -12.79
CA ASP A 196 23.61 7.94 -13.52
C ASP A 196 22.19 8.47 -13.26
N TYR A 197 21.31 7.63 -12.70
CA TYR A 197 19.93 7.98 -12.36
C TYR A 197 19.85 8.30 -10.86
N LEU A 198 20.53 9.36 -10.44
CA LEU A 198 20.57 9.83 -9.04
C LEU A 198 19.21 10.36 -8.58
N ARG A 199 18.25 9.47 -8.35
CA ARG A 199 17.04 9.79 -7.59
C ARG A 199 17.37 9.80 -6.13
N HIS A 200 16.87 10.78 -5.40
CA HIS A 200 17.02 10.77 -3.97
C HIS A 200 15.95 9.84 -3.37
N GLU A 201 16.35 8.93 -2.48
CA GLU A 201 15.42 8.02 -1.81
C GLU A 201 14.32 8.78 -1.04
N GLU A 202 14.61 10.03 -0.67
CA GLU A 202 13.67 10.95 -0.05
C GLU A 202 12.47 11.30 -0.94
N ASP A 203 12.59 11.21 -2.27
CA ASP A 203 11.50 11.46 -3.22
C ASP A 203 10.40 10.40 -3.14
N VAL A 204 10.67 9.26 -2.51
CA VAL A 204 9.68 8.20 -2.28
C VAL A 204 9.35 7.99 -0.81
N ILE A 205 9.77 8.89 0.07
CA ILE A 205 9.31 8.93 1.47
C ILE A 205 7.98 9.70 1.52
N PHE A 206 6.88 8.99 1.78
CA PHE A 206 5.51 9.51 1.80
C PHE A 206 5.07 9.99 3.19
N ASN A 207 5.68 9.47 4.25
CA ASN A 207 5.42 9.92 5.62
C ASN A 207 6.28 11.13 5.95
N SER A 208 5.67 12.31 5.99
CA SER A 208 6.34 13.60 6.25
C SER A 208 7.05 13.71 7.59
N ARG A 209 6.82 12.78 8.52
CA ARG A 209 7.48 12.73 9.83
C ARG A 209 8.83 12.02 9.80
N ILE A 210 9.13 11.34 8.71
CA ILE A 210 10.37 10.60 8.52
C ILE A 210 11.42 11.57 7.95
N THR A 211 12.62 11.56 8.54
CA THR A 211 13.75 12.40 8.13
C THR A 211 14.64 11.68 7.11
N ASN A 212 15.66 12.38 6.62
CA ASN A 212 16.69 11.82 5.75
C ASN A 212 17.39 10.63 6.44
N ASN A 213 17.63 9.55 5.68
CA ASN A 213 18.15 8.25 6.16
C ASN A 213 17.19 7.50 7.10
N PRO A 214 15.99 7.12 6.62
CA PRO A 214 14.94 6.56 7.46
C PRO A 214 15.28 5.16 7.94
N THR A 215 15.17 4.85 9.23
CA THR A 215 15.32 3.45 9.68
C THR A 215 14.22 2.55 9.12
N PRO A 216 14.43 1.22 8.99
CA PRO A 216 13.39 0.31 8.57
C PRO A 216 12.11 0.43 9.41
N PHE A 217 12.27 0.63 10.72
CA PHE A 217 11.14 0.78 11.62
C PHE A 217 10.33 2.05 11.32
N GLU A 218 10.98 3.16 10.96
CA GLU A 218 10.31 4.41 10.61
C GLU A 218 9.46 4.27 9.34
N LEU A 219 10.01 3.64 8.30
CA LEU A 219 9.28 3.35 7.06
C LEU A 219 7.97 2.59 7.35
N LEU A 220 8.03 1.62 8.27
CA LEU A 220 6.89 0.81 8.69
C LEU A 220 5.81 1.55 9.48
N THR A 221 6.11 2.77 9.96
CA THR A 221 5.11 3.62 10.65
C THR A 221 4.18 4.35 9.70
N THR A 222 4.43 4.29 8.39
CA THR A 222 3.59 4.92 7.36
C THR A 222 2.19 4.32 7.37
N THR A 223 1.19 5.18 7.44
CA THR A 223 -0.22 4.82 7.47
C THR A 223 -0.89 5.09 6.12
N PRO A 224 -2.07 4.51 5.86
CA PRO A 224 -2.87 4.89 4.69
C PRO A 224 -3.19 6.40 4.63
N ALA A 225 -3.22 7.09 5.77
CA ALA A 225 -3.42 8.54 5.83
C ALA A 225 -2.21 9.32 5.31
N ASP A 226 -1.00 8.88 5.65
CA ASP A 226 0.23 9.47 5.13
C ASP A 226 0.27 9.33 3.60
N LEU A 227 -0.08 8.15 3.06
CA LEU A 227 -0.18 7.93 1.61
C LEU A 227 -1.27 8.79 0.95
N ALA A 228 -2.45 8.90 1.58
CA ALA A 228 -3.56 9.69 1.04
C ALA A 228 -3.22 11.19 0.96
N ASN A 229 -2.53 11.71 1.98
CA ASN A 229 -2.22 13.14 2.12
C ASN A 229 -0.85 13.52 1.54
N CYS A 230 -0.06 12.56 1.05
CA CYS A 230 1.22 12.84 0.42
C CYS A 230 1.03 13.60 -0.90
N ASP A 231 1.78 14.68 -1.04
CA ASP A 231 1.87 15.59 -2.19
C ASP A 231 2.70 15.02 -3.35
N LYS A 232 3.65 14.14 -3.06
CA LYS A 232 4.41 13.36 -4.06
C LYS A 232 3.55 12.34 -4.82
N LEU A 233 2.31 12.14 -4.38
CA LEU A 233 1.37 11.19 -4.94
C LEU A 233 0.12 11.93 -5.48
N SER A 234 -0.16 11.78 -6.77
CA SER A 234 -1.34 12.33 -7.43
C SER A 234 -2.51 11.36 -7.41
N TRP A 235 -3.72 11.88 -7.26
CA TRP A 235 -4.95 11.10 -7.41
C TRP A 235 -5.21 10.78 -8.88
N VAL A 236 -5.48 9.52 -9.18
CA VAL A 236 -5.87 9.09 -10.53
C VAL A 236 -7.40 9.04 -10.63
N TYR A 237 -8.04 8.20 -9.80
CA TYR A 237 -9.50 8.13 -9.71
C TYR A 237 -9.95 7.55 -8.36
N ILE A 238 -11.24 7.71 -8.07
CA ILE A 238 -11.91 7.15 -6.89
C ILE A 238 -13.14 6.37 -7.34
N VAL A 239 -13.26 5.12 -6.90
CA VAL A 239 -14.44 4.26 -7.05
C VAL A 239 -15.14 4.17 -5.70
N LYS A 240 -16.29 4.85 -5.57
CA LYS A 240 -17.08 4.88 -4.33
C LYS A 240 -18.47 4.35 -4.59
N HIS A 241 -18.95 3.40 -3.77
CA HIS A 241 -20.23 2.70 -3.98
C HIS A 241 -20.40 2.15 -5.41
N GLY A 242 -19.31 1.72 -6.04
CA GLY A 242 -19.36 1.25 -7.42
C GLY A 242 -19.64 2.36 -8.43
N ILE A 243 -19.21 3.59 -8.17
CA ILE A 243 -19.22 4.69 -9.13
C ILE A 243 -17.80 5.25 -9.25
N LYS A 244 -17.22 5.24 -10.47
CA LYS A 244 -15.91 5.87 -10.76
C LYS A 244 -16.14 7.38 -10.88
N SER A 245 -15.34 8.12 -10.14
CA SER A 245 -15.18 9.57 -10.27
C SER A 245 -13.73 9.85 -10.62
N ASN A 246 -13.52 10.62 -11.69
CA ASN A 246 -12.19 11.12 -11.99
C ASN A 246 -11.83 12.15 -10.91
N SER A 247 -10.59 12.12 -10.46
CA SER A 247 -10.11 13.16 -9.55
C SER A 247 -9.86 14.43 -10.36
N SER A 248 -10.91 15.18 -10.68
CA SER A 248 -10.74 16.56 -11.15
C SER A 248 -10.12 17.35 -10.00
N ARG A 249 -8.89 17.83 -10.19
CA ARG A 249 -8.11 18.65 -9.23
C ARG A 249 -9.05 19.61 -8.47
N ASN A 250 -9.16 19.42 -7.16
CA ASN A 250 -9.54 20.47 -6.20
C ASN A 250 -8.27 20.99 -5.55
#